data_AF-A0A928ULN5-F1
#
_entry.id   AF-A0A928ULN5-F1
#
_cell.length_a   1.000
_cell.length_b   1.000
_cell.length_c   1.000
_cell.angle_alpha   90.00
_cell.angle_beta   90.00
_cell.angle_gamma   90.00
#
_symmetry.space_group_name_H-M   'P 1'
#
loop_
_entity.id
_entity.type
_entity.pdbx_description
1 polymer ?
#
loop_
_entity_poly.entity_id
_entity_poly.type
_entity_poly.pdbx_seq_one_letter_code
_entity_poly.pdbx_strand_id
1 'polypeptide(L)'
;MTQNLEQMLNLLDLEQIEVNLFRGHSPDDSWQRVFGGQVIGQALVAASRTVEDVVCHSLHAYFLRPGDPAVPIVYEVDRARDGKSFKSRRVTAIQHGKQIFNLAASFQTQEEGATHQVEMPDAPDPETLESDLERRKKIVERLPEEFRAGFLRKRPVEIRHVHPIDYFAPAPTVPRSDVWFRA
;
A
#
# COMPACT_ATOMS: atom_id res chain seq x y z
N MET A 1 -13.01 -13.12 7.40
CA MET A 1 -12.05 -12.35 6.59
C MET A 1 -11.93 -13.07 5.24
N THR A 2 -11.73 -12.37 4.11
CA THR A 2 -11.54 -13.10 2.83
C THR A 2 -10.12 -13.66 2.76
N GLN A 3 -9.93 -14.80 2.09
CA GLN A 3 -8.61 -15.43 1.95
C GLN A 3 -7.54 -14.48 1.38
N ASN A 4 -7.93 -13.62 0.43
CA ASN A 4 -7.00 -12.65 -0.17
C ASN A 4 -6.60 -11.54 0.81
N LEU A 5 -7.53 -11.10 1.65
CA LEU A 5 -7.24 -10.12 2.69
C LEU A 5 -6.31 -10.70 3.75
N GLU A 6 -6.54 -11.95 4.18
CA GLU A 6 -5.62 -12.68 5.07
C GLU A 6 -4.22 -12.80 4.47
N GLN A 7 -4.11 -13.17 3.19
CA GLN A 7 -2.82 -13.21 2.49
C GLN A 7 -2.12 -11.85 2.46
N MET A 8 -2.86 -10.76 2.22
CA MET A 8 -2.31 -9.41 2.24
C MET A 8 -1.81 -9.04 3.65
N LEU A 9 -2.56 -9.36 4.70
CA LEU A 9 -2.14 -9.11 6.08
C LEU A 9 -0.90 -9.92 6.46
N ASN A 10 -0.82 -11.18 6.02
CA ASN A 10 0.35 -12.03 6.25
C ASN A 10 1.61 -11.46 5.56
N LEU A 11 1.47 -10.80 4.40
CA LEU A 11 2.60 -10.11 3.76
C LEU A 11 3.09 -8.89 4.58
N LEU A 12 2.21 -8.29 5.38
CA LEU A 12 2.57 -7.19 6.28
C LEU A 12 3.17 -7.68 7.61
N ASP A 13 2.99 -8.96 7.95
CA ASP A 13 3.60 -9.57 9.13
C ASP A 13 5.06 -9.94 8.88
N LEU A 14 5.96 -8.97 9.08
CA LEU A 14 7.38 -9.11 8.77
C LEU A 14 8.08 -10.13 9.68
N GLU A 15 9.08 -10.83 9.15
CA GLU A 15 10.05 -11.56 9.96
C GLU A 15 10.99 -10.54 10.64
N GLN A 16 11.17 -10.63 11.96
CA GLN A 16 12.19 -9.87 12.65
C GLN A 16 13.52 -10.63 12.64
N ILE A 17 14.54 -10.07 12.00
CA ILE A 17 15.90 -10.63 11.95
C ILE A 17 16.72 -10.14 13.16
N GLU A 18 16.54 -8.87 13.53
CA GLU A 18 17.21 -8.22 14.67
C GLU A 18 16.29 -7.09 15.22
N VAL A 19 16.65 -6.47 16.36
CA VAL A 19 15.96 -5.36 17.04
C VAL A 19 15.44 -4.30 16.08
N ASN A 20 16.24 -3.91 15.07
CA ASN A 20 15.89 -2.88 14.10
C ASN A 20 15.95 -3.38 12.64
N LEU A 21 15.93 -4.69 12.43
CA LEU A 21 16.11 -5.29 11.11
C LEU A 21 15.00 -6.30 10.83
N PHE A 22 14.26 -6.08 9.76
CA PHE A 22 13.10 -6.89 9.39
C PHE A 22 13.21 -7.40 7.96
N ARG A 23 12.57 -8.52 7.66
CA ARG A 23 12.45 -9.08 6.31
C ARG A 23 10.99 -9.19 5.91
N GLY A 24 10.68 -8.65 4.73
CA GLY A 24 9.39 -8.82 4.07
C GLY A 24 9.53 -9.62 2.78
N HIS A 25 8.45 -10.28 2.41
CA HIS A 25 8.33 -11.01 1.15
C HIS A 25 7.33 -10.32 0.23
N SER A 26 7.44 -10.59 -1.07
CA SER A 26 6.46 -10.20 -2.07
C SER A 26 5.54 -11.38 -2.36
N PRO A 27 4.28 -11.15 -2.77
CA PRO A 27 3.42 -12.23 -3.24
C PRO A 27 4.06 -12.92 -4.46
N ASP A 28 3.79 -14.21 -4.61
CA ASP A 28 4.12 -14.95 -5.83
C ASP A 28 3.12 -14.56 -6.93
N ASP A 29 3.36 -13.40 -7.52
CA ASP A 29 2.59 -12.92 -8.65
C ASP A 29 3.46 -12.47 -9.82
N SER A 30 2.87 -12.50 -11.02
CA SER A 30 3.58 -12.35 -12.28
C SER A 30 4.02 -10.91 -12.59
N TRP A 31 4.12 -10.04 -11.58
CA TRP A 31 4.55 -8.67 -11.78
C TRP A 31 6.07 -8.62 -11.95
N GLN A 32 6.53 -7.75 -12.86
CA GLN A 32 7.96 -7.54 -13.06
C GLN A 32 8.61 -6.78 -11.89
N ARG A 33 7.82 -6.11 -11.06
CA ARG A 33 8.29 -5.20 -10.01
C ARG A 33 7.41 -5.28 -8.77
N VAL A 34 8.02 -5.05 -7.61
CA VAL A 34 7.29 -4.93 -6.33
C VAL A 34 6.32 -3.76 -6.38
N PHE A 35 5.10 -3.98 -5.89
CA PHE A 35 4.08 -2.93 -5.76
C PHE A 35 4.48 -1.89 -4.72
N GLY A 36 4.42 -0.60 -5.06
CA GLY A 36 4.87 0.48 -4.16
C GLY A 36 4.13 0.52 -2.81
N GLY A 37 2.82 0.23 -2.80
CA GLY A 37 2.04 0.15 -1.56
C GLY A 37 2.48 -0.97 -0.62
N GLN A 38 3.01 -2.08 -1.16
CA GLN A 38 3.61 -3.14 -0.34
C GLN A 38 4.86 -2.63 0.38
N VAL A 39 5.76 -1.96 -0.35
CA VAL A 39 7.01 -1.44 0.23
C VAL A 39 6.72 -0.42 1.32
N ILE A 40 5.77 0.50 1.09
CA ILE A 40 5.34 1.48 2.11
C ILE A 40 4.71 0.79 3.31
N GLY A 41 3.77 -0.14 3.08
CA GLY A 41 3.06 -0.83 4.15
C GLY A 41 4.01 -1.62 5.04
N GLN A 42 4.90 -2.42 4.43
CA GLN A 42 5.93 -3.16 5.15
C GLN A 42 6.92 -2.24 5.88
N ALA A 43 7.43 -1.18 5.24
CA ALA A 43 8.31 -0.22 5.90
C ALA A 43 7.64 0.47 7.10
N LEU A 44 6.36 0.82 6.99
CA LEU A 44 5.60 1.39 8.09
C LEU A 44 5.39 0.39 9.23
N VAL A 45 5.13 -0.89 8.93
CA VAL A 45 5.09 -1.95 9.95
C VAL A 45 6.44 -2.08 10.66
N ALA A 46 7.55 -2.14 9.92
CA ALA A 46 8.89 -2.20 10.49
C ALA A 46 9.15 -1.02 11.44
N ALA A 47 8.85 0.21 11.02
CA ALA A 47 8.96 1.39 11.88
C ALA A 47 8.07 1.28 13.13
N SER A 48 6.82 0.86 12.96
CA SER A 48 5.81 0.79 14.02
C SER A 48 6.17 -0.25 15.10
N ARG A 49 6.87 -1.34 14.74
CA ARG A 49 7.36 -2.33 15.69
C ARG A 49 8.51 -1.84 16.59
N THR A 50 9.10 -0.69 16.30
CA THR A 50 10.20 -0.11 17.11
C THR A 50 9.74 1.03 18.03
N VAL A 51 8.43 1.24 18.14
CA VAL A 51 7.77 2.23 18.99
C VAL A 51 6.67 1.57 19.81
N GLU A 52 6.36 2.15 20.96
CA GLU A 52 5.30 1.73 21.88
C GLU A 52 4.42 2.93 22.22
N ASP A 53 3.12 2.72 22.44
CA ASP A 53 2.14 3.72 22.91
C ASP A 53 2.05 5.01 22.06
N VAL A 54 2.31 4.91 20.76
CA VAL A 54 2.21 6.02 19.81
C VAL A 54 1.64 5.55 18.47
N VAL A 55 1.05 6.46 17.70
CA VAL A 55 0.48 6.18 16.38
C VAL A 55 1.20 7.00 15.31
N CYS A 56 1.45 6.41 14.13
CA CYS A 56 2.00 7.15 13.00
C CYS A 56 0.99 8.20 12.53
N HIS A 57 1.41 9.47 12.47
CA HIS A 57 0.56 10.57 12.01
C HIS A 57 1.06 11.21 10.71
N SER A 58 2.31 10.96 10.34
CA SER A 58 2.84 11.38 9.04
C SER A 58 3.99 10.48 8.58
N LEU A 59 4.14 10.37 7.27
CA LEU A 59 5.29 9.75 6.64
C LEU A 59 5.66 10.47 5.36
N HIS A 60 6.94 10.41 5.02
CA HIS A 60 7.49 10.84 3.73
C HIS A 60 8.34 9.71 3.17
N ALA A 61 8.28 9.52 1.86
CA ALA A 61 8.98 8.41 1.24
C ALA A 61 9.51 8.72 -0.16
N TYR A 62 10.57 8.03 -0.55
CA TYR A 62 11.18 8.10 -1.88
C TYR A 62 11.44 6.69 -2.41
N PHE A 63 10.95 6.42 -3.62
CA PHE A 63 11.30 5.23 -4.39
C PHE A 63 12.55 5.53 -5.22
N LEU A 64 13.62 4.79 -4.97
CA LEU A 64 14.91 5.03 -5.63
C LEU A 64 15.16 4.06 -6.77
N ARG A 65 14.69 2.81 -6.63
CA ARG A 65 14.92 1.73 -7.60
C ARG A 65 13.69 0.82 -7.67
N PRO A 66 13.43 0.17 -8.82
CA PRO A 66 12.41 -0.86 -8.90
C PRO A 66 12.78 -2.04 -8.00
N GLY A 67 11.84 -2.51 -7.19
CA GLY A 67 12.02 -3.72 -6.38
C GLY A 67 11.87 -4.98 -7.24
N ASP A 68 12.64 -6.00 -6.90
CA ASP A 68 12.60 -7.35 -7.48
C ASP A 68 11.68 -8.26 -6.64
N PRO A 69 10.52 -8.71 -7.16
CA PRO A 69 9.57 -9.51 -6.38
C PRO A 69 10.08 -10.92 -6.08
N ALA A 70 11.10 -11.42 -6.81
CA ALA A 70 11.63 -12.77 -6.62
C ALA A 70 12.53 -12.90 -5.38
N VAL A 71 12.93 -11.80 -4.76
CA VAL A 71 13.79 -11.80 -3.57
C VAL A 71 13.16 -11.05 -2.40
N PRO A 72 13.45 -11.43 -1.14
CA PRO A 72 12.96 -10.70 0.02
C PRO A 72 13.47 -9.25 0.06
N ILE A 73 12.75 -8.40 0.78
CA ILE A 73 13.15 -7.02 1.07
C ILE A 73 13.61 -6.95 2.52
N VAL A 74 14.81 -6.40 2.74
CA VAL A 74 15.31 -6.11 4.08
C VAL A 74 14.95 -4.68 4.45
N TYR A 75 14.34 -4.48 5.60
CA TYR A 75 13.98 -3.16 6.15
C TYR A 75 14.84 -2.89 7.38
N GLU A 76 15.73 -1.92 7.26
CA GLU A 76 16.55 -1.43 8.37
C GLU A 76 15.93 -0.16 8.96
N VAL A 77 15.72 -0.16 10.27
CA VAL A 77 15.07 0.94 10.99
C VAL A 77 16.11 1.74 11.79
N ASP A 78 16.25 3.02 11.49
CA ASP A 78 16.99 3.98 12.30
C ASP A 78 16.04 4.70 13.27
N ARG A 79 16.32 4.59 14.58
CA ARG A 79 15.56 5.22 15.67
C ARG A 79 16.03 6.67 15.85
N ALA A 80 15.78 7.50 14.85
CA ALA A 80 16.30 8.87 14.75
C ALA A 80 16.03 9.76 15.99
N ARG A 81 14.88 9.61 16.65
CA ARG A 81 14.56 10.35 17.89
C ARG A 81 13.46 9.64 18.70
N ASP A 82 13.64 9.58 20.01
CA ASP A 82 12.58 9.28 21.00
C ASP A 82 12.41 10.48 21.93
N GLY A 83 11.42 11.32 21.65
CA GLY A 83 10.99 12.41 22.51
C GLY A 83 9.84 11.99 23.44
N LYS A 84 9.39 12.94 24.28
CA LYS A 84 8.26 12.70 25.20
C LYS A 84 6.96 12.37 24.45
N SER A 85 6.56 13.23 23.52
CA SER A 85 5.30 13.06 22.76
C SER A 85 5.51 12.54 21.33
N PHE A 86 6.71 12.70 20.77
CA PHE A 86 7.01 12.36 19.38
C PHE A 86 8.15 11.35 19.28
N LYS A 87 7.98 10.34 18.43
CA LYS A 87 9.03 9.39 18.04
C LYS A 87 9.23 9.47 16.53
N SER A 88 10.48 9.50 16.07
CA SER A 88 10.81 9.56 14.64
C SER A 88 11.60 8.32 14.23
N ARG A 89 11.22 7.72 13.11
CA ARG A 89 11.87 6.55 12.52
C ARG A 89 12.23 6.83 11.08
N ARG A 90 13.40 6.34 10.66
CA ARG A 90 13.77 6.23 9.25
C ARG A 90 13.85 4.75 8.89
N VAL A 91 13.38 4.39 7.70
CA VAL A 91 13.44 3.01 7.21
C VAL A 91 14.09 3.00 5.85
N THR A 92 15.12 2.16 5.73
CA THR A 92 15.81 1.87 4.48
C THR A 92 15.37 0.49 4.00
N ALA A 93 14.73 0.41 2.83
CA ALA A 93 14.43 -0.87 2.20
C ALA A 93 15.56 -1.25 1.24
N ILE A 94 16.06 -2.48 1.35
CA ILE A 94 17.28 -2.96 0.70
C ILE A 94 16.98 -4.26 -0.05
N GLN A 95 17.43 -4.33 -1.30
CA GLN A 95 17.50 -5.56 -2.09
C GLN A 95 18.83 -5.59 -2.85
N HIS A 96 19.42 -6.77 -3.02
CA HIS A 96 20.69 -6.94 -3.75
C HIS A 96 21.81 -6.02 -3.24
N GLY A 97 21.85 -5.77 -1.92
CA GLY A 97 22.79 -4.85 -1.28
C GLY A 97 22.60 -3.37 -1.65
N LYS A 98 21.49 -3.00 -2.28
CA LYS A 98 21.18 -1.64 -2.72
C LYS A 98 19.87 -1.16 -2.11
N GLN A 99 19.87 0.10 -1.69
CA GLN A 99 18.67 0.79 -1.23
C GLN A 99 17.68 0.95 -2.39
N ILE A 100 16.46 0.47 -2.22
CA ILE A 100 15.39 0.60 -3.22
C ILE A 100 14.38 1.68 -2.83
N PHE A 101 14.26 1.97 -1.54
CA PHE A 101 13.25 2.87 -1.00
C PHE A 101 13.69 3.43 0.36
N ASN A 102 13.23 4.66 0.65
CA ASN A 102 13.36 5.31 1.94
C ASN A 102 12.04 5.79 2.47
N LEU A 103 11.88 5.68 3.78
CA LEU A 103 10.77 6.26 4.53
C LEU A 103 11.29 7.02 5.75
N ALA A 104 10.66 8.15 6.06
CA ALA A 104 10.74 8.81 7.35
C ALA A 104 9.31 8.91 7.90
N ALA A 105 9.06 8.31 9.06
CA ALA A 105 7.78 8.35 9.75
C ALA A 105 7.88 9.07 11.09
N SER A 106 6.83 9.81 11.42
CA SER A 106 6.64 10.46 12.71
C SER A 106 5.44 9.84 13.43
N PHE A 107 5.66 9.54 14.70
CA PHE A 107 4.69 8.93 15.59
C PHE A 107 4.42 9.87 16.75
N GLN A 108 3.18 9.92 17.22
CA GLN A 108 2.76 10.76 18.33
C GLN A 108 1.87 9.97 19.30
N THR A 109 1.99 10.26 20.59
CA THR A 109 0.99 9.82 21.58
C THR A 109 -0.36 10.46 21.26
N GLN A 110 -1.44 9.72 21.45
CA GLN A 110 -2.77 10.26 21.21
C GLN A 110 -3.13 11.31 22.27
N GLU A 111 -3.57 12.48 21.81
CA GLU A 111 -3.90 13.63 22.65
C GLU A 111 -5.21 14.26 22.15
N GLU A 112 -6.00 14.81 23.07
CA GLU A 112 -7.18 15.61 22.73
C GLU A 112 -6.77 17.03 22.32
N GLY A 113 -7.53 17.64 21.41
CA GLY A 113 -7.24 18.98 20.92
C GLY A 113 -8.34 19.53 20.02
N ALA A 114 -8.08 20.66 19.38
CA ALA A 114 -9.01 21.25 18.44
C ALA A 114 -9.20 20.35 17.21
N THR A 115 -10.45 20.17 16.79
CA THR A 115 -10.80 19.36 15.62
C THR A 115 -11.49 20.23 14.56
N HIS A 116 -11.01 20.13 13.33
CA HIS A 116 -11.65 20.67 12.14
C HIS A 116 -11.17 19.87 10.93
N GLN A 117 -11.99 19.83 9.88
CA GLN A 117 -11.63 19.20 8.61
C GLN A 117 -12.34 19.93 7.47
N VAL A 118 -11.85 19.74 6.26
CA VAL A 118 -12.59 20.13 5.06
C VAL A 118 -13.82 19.23 4.90
N GLU A 119 -14.88 19.78 4.32
CA GLU A 119 -16.09 19.02 4.00
C GLU A 119 -15.77 17.98 2.91
N MET A 120 -16.35 16.78 3.05
CA MET A 120 -16.20 15.73 2.03
C MET A 120 -16.87 16.19 0.73
N PRO A 121 -16.21 16.09 -0.43
CA PRO A 121 -16.83 16.46 -1.70
C PRO A 121 -18.01 15.54 -2.03
N ASP A 122 -19.01 16.08 -2.73
CA ASP A 122 -20.13 15.28 -3.25
C ASP A 122 -19.64 14.14 -4.15
N ALA A 123 -20.17 12.94 -3.90
CA ALA A 123 -19.90 11.75 -4.70
C ALA A 123 -21.15 10.84 -4.73
N PRO A 124 -21.36 10.06 -5.80
CA PRO A 124 -22.40 9.05 -5.83
C PRO A 124 -22.20 8.01 -4.74
N ASP A 125 -23.31 7.49 -4.22
CA ASP A 125 -23.33 6.42 -3.22
C ASP A 125 -22.62 5.15 -3.77
N PRO A 126 -21.75 4.50 -2.98
CA PRO A 126 -20.96 3.38 -3.47
C PRO A 126 -21.81 2.23 -3.97
N GLU A 127 -22.96 1.94 -3.37
CA GLU A 127 -23.87 0.87 -3.75
C GLU A 127 -24.47 1.08 -5.15
N THR A 128 -24.54 2.33 -5.62
CA THR A 128 -25.00 2.67 -6.98
C THR A 128 -23.94 2.47 -8.06
N LEU A 129 -22.68 2.27 -7.68
CA LEU A 129 -21.55 2.13 -8.60
C LEU A 129 -21.19 0.67 -8.84
N GLU A 130 -20.78 0.36 -10.07
CA GLU A 130 -20.23 -0.95 -10.42
C GLU A 130 -18.84 -1.15 -9.83
N SER A 131 -18.59 -2.35 -9.28
CA SER A 131 -17.27 -2.72 -8.78
C SER A 131 -16.27 -2.95 -9.92
N ASP A 132 -14.99 -2.77 -9.62
CA ASP A 132 -13.93 -3.05 -10.58
C ASP A 132 -13.89 -4.52 -11.02
N LEU A 133 -14.31 -5.46 -10.18
CA LEU A 133 -14.36 -6.86 -10.59
C LEU A 133 -15.47 -7.10 -11.63
N GLU A 134 -16.65 -6.50 -11.44
CA GLU A 134 -17.76 -6.59 -12.39
C GLU A 134 -17.40 -5.94 -13.73
N ARG A 135 -16.80 -4.74 -13.71
CA ARG A 135 -16.27 -4.11 -14.93
C ARG A 135 -15.26 -4.99 -15.65
N ARG A 136 -14.29 -5.55 -14.91
CA ARG A 136 -13.25 -6.43 -15.49
C ARG A 136 -13.86 -7.67 -16.14
N LYS A 137 -14.90 -8.27 -15.55
CA LYS A 137 -15.63 -9.40 -16.16
C LYS A 137 -16.26 -9.06 -17.51
N LYS A 138 -16.76 -7.83 -17.69
CA LYS A 138 -17.37 -7.40 -18.97
C LYS A 138 -16.37 -7.25 -20.11
N ILE A 139 -15.10 -6.96 -19.79
CA ILE A 139 -14.07 -6.64 -20.79
C ILE A 139 -12.97 -7.70 -20.91
N VAL A 140 -12.99 -8.75 -20.08
CA VAL A 140 -11.95 -9.80 -20.06
C VAL A 140 -11.78 -10.50 -21.40
N GLU A 141 -12.85 -10.64 -22.18
CA GLU A 141 -12.81 -11.28 -23.50
C GLU A 141 -11.95 -10.51 -24.51
N ARG A 142 -11.70 -9.22 -24.27
CA ARG A 142 -10.80 -8.39 -25.10
C ARG A 142 -9.32 -8.69 -24.86
N LEU A 143 -8.98 -9.48 -23.83
CA LEU A 143 -7.61 -9.88 -23.50
C LEU A 143 -7.26 -11.24 -24.12
N PRO A 144 -5.98 -11.45 -24.50
CA PRO A 144 -5.46 -12.79 -24.78
C PRO A 144 -5.71 -13.74 -23.61
N GLU A 145 -5.99 -15.02 -23.91
CA GLU A 145 -6.44 -16.02 -22.93
C GLU A 145 -5.50 -16.15 -21.73
N GLU A 146 -4.20 -16.12 -21.97
CA GLU A 146 -3.13 -16.21 -20.97
C GLU A 146 -3.21 -15.13 -19.87
N PHE A 147 -3.78 -13.95 -20.14
CA PHE A 147 -3.88 -12.85 -19.18
C PHE A 147 -5.21 -12.82 -18.41
N ARG A 148 -6.22 -13.58 -18.85
CA ARG A 148 -7.59 -13.46 -18.33
C ARG A 148 -7.69 -13.86 -16.86
N ALA A 149 -7.00 -14.92 -16.45
CA ALA A 149 -7.00 -15.40 -15.07
C ALA A 149 -6.43 -14.35 -14.10
N GLY A 150 -5.29 -13.75 -14.43
CA GLY A 150 -4.67 -12.67 -13.65
C GLY A 150 -5.54 -11.41 -13.59
N PHE A 151 -6.15 -11.05 -14.72
CA PHE A 151 -7.05 -9.89 -14.80
C PHE A 151 -8.29 -10.01 -13.90
N LEU A 152 -8.87 -11.21 -13.84
CA LEU A 152 -10.03 -11.52 -13.00
C LEU A 152 -9.69 -11.86 -11.55
N ARG A 153 -8.40 -11.88 -11.18
CA ARG A 153 -7.97 -12.14 -9.80
C ARG A 153 -8.74 -11.23 -8.85
N LYS A 154 -9.39 -11.85 -7.86
CA LYS A 154 -10.02 -11.15 -6.75
C LYS A 154 -8.92 -10.39 -5.99
N ARG A 155 -9.17 -9.13 -5.66
CA ARG A 155 -8.24 -8.28 -4.93
C ARG A 155 -8.64 -8.26 -3.44
N PRO A 156 -7.69 -8.00 -2.52
CA PRO A 156 -7.99 -7.88 -1.08
C PRO A 156 -8.79 -6.62 -0.75
N VAL A 157 -8.82 -5.64 -1.65
CA VAL A 157 -9.58 -4.40 -1.52
C VAL A 157 -10.54 -4.29 -2.71
N GLU A 158 -11.82 -4.13 -2.43
CA GLU A 158 -12.83 -3.77 -3.42
C GLU A 158 -12.67 -2.30 -3.79
N ILE A 159 -12.77 -1.97 -5.08
CA ILE A 159 -12.68 -0.61 -5.59
C ILE A 159 -13.90 -0.35 -6.50
N ARG A 160 -14.52 0.83 -6.34
CA ARG A 160 -15.57 1.34 -7.22
C ARG A 160 -15.19 2.74 -7.71
N HIS A 161 -14.92 2.87 -9.00
CA HIS A 161 -14.62 4.16 -9.63
C HIS A 161 -15.90 4.92 -9.94
N VAL A 162 -15.95 6.19 -9.53
CA VAL A 162 -17.02 7.14 -9.91
C VAL A 162 -16.92 7.45 -11.41
N HIS A 163 -15.70 7.65 -11.90
CA HIS A 163 -15.40 7.92 -13.31
C HIS A 163 -14.43 6.85 -13.86
N PRO A 164 -14.93 5.68 -14.29
CA PRO A 164 -14.08 4.63 -14.84
C PRO A 164 -13.46 5.02 -16.18
N ILE A 165 -12.23 4.58 -16.41
CA ILE A 165 -11.51 4.75 -17.68
C ILE A 165 -11.59 3.47 -18.55
N ASP A 166 -11.66 3.63 -19.87
CA ASP A 166 -11.46 2.49 -20.79
C ASP A 166 -9.96 2.22 -20.94
N TYR A 167 -9.52 1.08 -20.42
CA TYR A 167 -8.11 0.66 -20.49
C TYR A 167 -7.60 0.36 -21.91
N PHE A 168 -8.51 0.08 -22.85
CA PHE A 168 -8.16 -0.27 -24.22
C PHE A 168 -8.28 0.91 -25.20
N ALA A 169 -9.02 1.96 -24.81
CA ALA A 169 -9.21 3.17 -25.60
C ALA A 169 -9.25 4.41 -24.67
N PRO A 170 -8.14 4.72 -23.98
CA PRO A 170 -8.11 5.83 -23.04
C PRO A 170 -8.26 7.17 -23.77
N ALA A 171 -9.13 8.03 -23.25
CA ALA A 171 -9.30 9.41 -23.72
C ALA A 171 -8.81 10.39 -22.65
N PRO A 172 -8.33 11.59 -23.02
CA PRO A 172 -7.99 12.63 -22.06
C PRO A 172 -9.19 13.00 -21.19
N THR A 173 -8.97 13.14 -19.88
CA THR A 173 -9.98 13.59 -18.91
C THR A 173 -9.39 14.64 -17.97
N VAL A 174 -10.23 15.25 -17.13
CA VAL A 174 -9.73 16.05 -16.01
C VAL A 174 -8.85 15.19 -15.08
N PRO A 175 -7.80 15.76 -14.45
CA PRO A 175 -6.91 15.03 -13.55
C PRO A 175 -7.56 14.84 -12.16
N ARG A 176 -8.77 14.27 -12.14
CA ARG A 176 -9.56 13.97 -10.95
C ARG A 176 -10.02 12.52 -11.00
N SER A 177 -9.83 11.78 -9.91
CA SER A 177 -10.21 10.39 -9.78
C SER A 177 -10.80 10.14 -8.40
N ASP A 178 -12.12 9.96 -8.36
CA ASP A 178 -12.85 9.66 -7.13
C ASP A 178 -13.15 8.15 -7.11
N VAL A 179 -12.76 7.49 -6.01
CA VAL A 179 -12.90 6.04 -5.83
C VAL A 179 -13.40 5.72 -4.44
N TRP A 180 -14.37 4.81 -4.37
CA TRP A 180 -14.72 4.14 -3.12
C TRP A 180 -13.87 2.88 -2.97
N PHE A 181 -13.43 2.61 -1.75
CA PHE A 181 -12.68 1.39 -1.44
C PHE A 181 -13.09 0.79 -0.10
N ARG A 182 -13.06 -0.53 0.00
CA ARG A 182 -13.25 -1.27 1.25
C ARG A 182 -12.51 -2.60 1.23
N ALA A 183 -12.14 -3.10 2.41
CA ALA A 183 -11.55 -4.43 2.58
C ALA A 183 -12.60 -5.56 2.49
#